data_AF-A0A0M1HII3-F1
#
_entry.id   AF-A0A0M1HII3-F1
#
_cell.length_a   1.000
_cell.length_b   1.000
_cell.length_c   1.000
_cell.angle_alpha   90.00
_cell.angle_beta   90.00
_cell.angle_gamma   90.00
#
_symmetry.space_group_name_H-M   'P 1'
#
loop_
_entity.id
_entity.type
_entity.pdbx_description
1 polymer ?
#
loop_
_entity_poly.entity_id
_entity_poly.type
_entity_poly.pdbx_seq_one_letter_code
_entity_poly.pdbx_strand_id
1 'polypeptide(L)' 'MPTYVIDKGIASPELLSHVLVSKYADHLPLYRHCLIYQRADIDLSRSTLFAWIGRYGVEL' A
#
# COMPACT_ATOMS: atom_id res chain seq x y z
N MET A 1 -20.09 7.45 -0.06
CA MET A 1 -19.15 6.59 0.70
C MET A 1 -18.02 6.24 -0.26
N PRO A 2 -16.73 6.38 0.09
CA PRO A 2 -15.66 6.02 -0.82
C PRO A 2 -15.78 4.53 -1.12
N THR A 3 -15.85 4.17 -2.39
CA THR A 3 -15.79 2.77 -2.82
C THR A 3 -14.40 2.25 -2.47
N TYR A 4 -14.33 1.37 -1.47
CA TYR A 4 -13.10 0.64 -1.18
C TYR A 4 -12.72 -0.16 -2.41
N VAL A 5 -11.49 0.04 -2.89
CA VAL A 5 -11.03 -0.60 -4.13
C VAL A 5 -10.85 -2.11 -3.89
N ILE A 6 -10.60 -2.56 -2.65
CA ILE A 6 -10.62 -3.98 -2.26
C ILE A 6 -11.96 -4.15 -1.56
N ASP A 7 -12.77 -5.11 -2.02
CA ASP A 7 -13.98 -5.48 -1.29
C ASP A 7 -13.60 -5.96 0.13
N LYS A 8 -14.15 -5.30 1.15
CA LYS A 8 -13.80 -5.45 2.59
C LYS A 8 -12.35 -5.09 2.95
N GLY A 9 -11.66 -4.31 2.13
CA GLY A 9 -10.31 -3.83 2.41
C GLY A 9 -10.30 -2.67 3.38
N ILE A 10 -9.35 -2.64 4.31
CA ILE A 10 -9.15 -1.53 5.25
C ILE A 10 -8.46 -0.33 4.57
N ALA A 11 -7.76 -0.57 3.45
CA ALA A 11 -7.02 0.47 2.73
C ALA A 11 -7.93 1.36 1.87
N SER A 12 -7.77 2.67 2.01
CA SER A 12 -8.41 3.63 1.12
C SER A 12 -7.79 3.58 -0.29
N PRO A 13 -8.54 3.94 -1.35
CA PRO A 13 -8.00 4.10 -2.70
C PRO A 13 -6.74 4.98 -2.75
N GLU A 14 -6.73 6.06 -1.97
CA GLU A 14 -5.62 7.00 -1.89
C GLU A 14 -4.36 6.35 -1.34
N LEU A 15 -4.48 5.59 -0.24
CA LEU A 15 -3.36 4.85 0.34
C LEU A 15 -2.79 3.84 -0.65
N LEU A 16 -3.65 3.12 -1.37
CA LEU A 16 -3.24 2.15 -2.37
C LEU A 16 -2.51 2.82 -3.54
N SER A 17 -3.03 3.95 -4.05
CA SER A 17 -2.38 4.72 -5.10
C SER A 17 -0.98 5.19 -4.69
N HIS A 18 -0.84 5.70 -3.46
CA HIS A 18 0.44 6.14 -2.93
C HIS A 18 1.44 4.99 -2.80
N VAL A 19 1.00 3.82 -2.33
CA VAL A 19 1.83 2.63 -2.22
C VAL A 19 2.32 2.16 -3.60
N LEU A 20 1.44 2.12 -4.60
CA LEU A 20 1.79 1.71 -5.96
C LEU A 20 2.79 2.68 -6.62
N VAL A 21 2.50 3.99 -6.59
CA VAL A 21 3.40 5.01 -7.17
C VAL A 21 4.76 4.96 -6.51
N SER A 22 4.82 4.97 -5.19
CA SER A 22 6.10 4.95 -4.48
C SER A 22 6.90 3.66 -4.77
N LYS A 23 6.25 2.51 -4.91
CA LYS A 23 6.95 1.25 -5.22
C LYS A 23 7.46 1.22 -6.66
N TYR A 24 6.63 1.59 -7.62
CA TYR A 24 6.90 1.36 -9.03
C TYR A 24 7.52 2.58 -9.74
N ALA A 25 7.07 3.79 -9.42
CA ALA A 25 7.62 5.02 -9.99
C ALA A 25 8.84 5.53 -9.20
N ASP A 26 8.75 5.56 -7.87
CA ASP A 26 9.86 6.07 -7.02
C ASP A 26 10.85 4.97 -6.60
N HIS A 27 10.62 3.73 -7.07
CA HIS A 27 11.46 2.56 -6.76
C HIS A 27 11.72 2.35 -5.27
N LEU A 28 10.75 2.74 -4.43
CA LEU A 28 10.89 2.63 -3.00
C LEU A 28 10.61 1.17 -2.55
N PRO A 29 11.58 0.49 -1.92
CA PRO A 29 11.37 -0.88 -1.49
C PRO A 29 10.39 -0.95 -0.31
N LEU A 30 9.62 -2.04 -0.23
CA LEU A 30 8.54 -2.20 0.75
C LEU A 30 8.98 -2.10 2.22
N TYR A 31 10.20 -2.54 2.54
CA TYR A 31 10.72 -2.37 3.90
C TYR A 31 10.88 -0.88 4.27
N ARG A 32 11.23 -0.04 3.29
CA ARG A 32 11.42 1.39 3.49
C ARG A 32 10.08 2.11 3.62
N HIS A 33 9.04 1.65 2.91
CA HIS A 33 7.67 2.09 3.17
C HIS A 33 7.22 1.80 4.59
N CYS A 34 7.43 0.58 5.09
CA CYS A 34 7.10 0.24 6.48
C CYS A 34 7.78 1.19 7.47
N LEU A 35 9.07 1.49 7.26
CA LEU A 35 9.81 2.44 8.11
C LEU A 35 9.27 3.87 8.02
N ILE A 36 8.77 4.30 6.85
CA ILE A 36 8.14 5.61 6.70
C ILE A 36 6.82 5.68 7.47
N TYR A 37 5.98 4.65 7.38
CA TYR A 37 4.73 4.58 8.13
C TYR A 37 4.98 4.51 9.65
N GLN A 38 6.02 3.79 10.08
CA GLN A 38 6.43 3.75 11.49
C GLN A 38 6.84 5.12 12.04
N ARG A 39 7.37 6.03 11.22
CA ARG A 39 7.66 7.42 11.64
C ARG A 39 6.40 8.24 11.92
N ALA A 40 5.27 7.80 11.38
CA ALA A 40 3.96 8.39 11.62
C ALA A 40 3.14 7.57 12.65
N ASP A 41 3.80 6.72 13.45
CA ASP A 41 3.17 5.80 14.41
C ASP A 41 2.16 4.83 13.78
N ILE A 42 2.28 4.57 12.48
CA ILE A 42 1.45 3.60 11.75
C ILE A 42 2.24 2.29 11.64
N ASP A 43 1.84 1.29 12.43
CA ASP A 43 2.42 -0.06 12.31
C ASP A 43 1.78 -0.81 11.14
N LEU A 44 2.44 -0.72 9.98
CA LEU A 44 2.03 -1.40 8.76
C LEU A 44 3.04 -2.48 8.39
N SER A 45 2.60 -3.74 8.42
CA SER A 45 3.48 -4.86 8.12
C SER A 45 3.82 -4.97 6.62
N ARG A 46 5.00 -5.49 6.31
CA ARG A 46 5.41 -5.78 4.92
C ARG A 46 4.48 -6.76 4.23
N SER A 47 3.92 -7.74 4.94
CA SER A 47 3.00 -8.73 4.37
C SER A 47 1.67 -8.09 3.98
N THR A 48 1.17 -7.13 4.75
CA THR A 48 -0.01 -6.33 4.40
C THR A 48 0.21 -5.55 3.10
N LEU A 49 1.34 -4.84 2.98
CA LEU A 49 1.70 -4.12 1.76
C LEU A 49 1.85 -5.08 0.56
N PHE A 50 2.48 -6.23 0.77
CA PHE A 50 2.64 -7.25 -0.27
C PHE A 50 1.29 -7.80 -0.73
N ALA A 51 0.35 -8.06 0.19
CA ALA A 51 -0.99 -8.52 -0.14
C ALA A 51 -1.77 -7.47 -0.95
N TRP A 52 -1.66 -6.18 -0.61
CA TRP A 52 -2.29 -5.11 -1.39
C TRP A 52 -1.70 -5.01 -2.80
N ILE A 53 -0.37 -5.00 -2.93
CA ILE A 53 0.24 -4.94 -4.26
C ILE A 53 0.02 -6.23 -5.06
N GLY A 54 -0.02 -7.39 -4.42
CA GLY A 54 -0.34 -8.64 -5.09
C GLY A 54 -1.74 -8.65 -5.69
N ARG A 55 -2.71 -8.01 -5.00
CA ARG A 55 -4.09 -7.86 -5.51
C ARG A 55 -4.21 -6.82 -6.62
N TYR A 56 -3.42 -5.74 -6.62
CA TYR A 56 -3.55 -4.65 -7.61
C TYR A 56 -2.50 -4.59 -8.70
N GLY A 57 -1.25 -4.85 -8.37
CA GLY A 57 -0.12 -4.72 -9.28
C GLY A 57 -0.02 -5.83 -10.32
N VAL A 58 -0.85 -6.88 -10.23
CA VAL A 58 -0.93 -7.97 -11.21
C VAL A 58 -2.14 -7.80 -12.15
N GLU A 59 -3.15 -7.00 -11.77
CA GLU A 59 -4.36 -6.77 -12.56
C GLU A 59 -4.33 -5.50 -13.42
N LEU A 60 -3.22 -4.74 -13.42
CA LEU A 60 -3.02 -3.54 -14.25
C LEU A 60 -2.22 -3.84 -15.51
#